data_AF-A0A183HYX1-F1
#
_entry.id   AF-A0A183HYX1-F1
#
_cell.length_a   1.000
_cell.length_b   1.000
_cell.length_c   1.000
_cell.angle_alpha   90.00
_cell.angle_beta   90.00
_cell.angle_gamma   90.00
#
_symmetry.space_group_name_H-M   'P 1'
#
loop_
_entity.id
_entity.type
_entity.pdbx_description
1 polymer ?
#
loop_
_entity_poly.entity_id
_entity_poly.type
_entity_poly.pdbx_seq_one_letter_code
_entity_poly.pdbx_strand_id
1 'polypeptide(L)'
;MDKYGGAEFRLPPFEDIWKPAFRIPFISYFLLFQTIAYCIRTYAWKSYSGFKQYRLHNLTLCFMHSSITGVCSFVFSITHQQIMLEDTIHWYSPWAAQLPILSIAYFVCDTMDMLRHEISRWTIELLFHHIASAFVFTVPVLSRKFIPYAYWALLMEVNSIFLHLRSLMQITGYSILKQSLFRLIRFANIITFVLFRFAVQAWQINWAWMNYHRSHIFYMGIAFIGGGFFLIVNAILFVRVLASDGYLGEFGRKHTAIDRFIFFFSCFFPFLQ
;
A
#
# COMPACT_ATOMS: atom_id res chain seq x y z
N MET A 1 14.11 28.52 -19.33
CA MET A 1 12.79 27.93 -19.02
C MET A 1 13.01 26.77 -18.07
N ASP A 2 12.37 26.79 -16.90
CA ASP A 2 12.41 25.66 -15.96
C ASP A 2 11.91 24.39 -16.67
N LYS A 3 12.70 23.31 -16.67
CA LYS A 3 12.33 22.01 -17.26
C LYS A 3 11.02 21.47 -16.66
N TYR A 4 10.61 21.95 -15.49
CA TYR A 4 9.39 21.51 -14.81
C TYR A 4 8.24 22.52 -14.90
N GLY A 5 8.46 23.69 -15.51
CA GLY A 5 7.41 24.65 -15.84
C GLY A 5 6.45 24.09 -16.90
N GLY A 6 5.15 24.09 -16.62
CA GLY A 6 4.12 23.54 -17.52
C GLY A 6 4.13 22.02 -17.64
N ALA A 7 4.86 21.29 -16.79
CA ALA A 7 4.93 19.83 -16.82
C ALA A 7 3.55 19.17 -16.59
N GLU A 8 2.62 19.86 -15.94
CA GLU A 8 1.23 19.46 -15.79
C GLU A 8 0.48 19.36 -17.13
N PHE A 9 0.91 20.07 -18.19
CA PHE A 9 0.26 20.08 -19.50
C PHE A 9 0.94 19.20 -20.56
N ARG A 10 1.93 18.38 -20.16
CA ARG A 10 2.63 17.45 -21.06
C ARG A 10 2.89 16.12 -20.37
N LEU A 11 3.38 15.14 -21.12
CA LEU A 11 3.83 13.87 -20.55
C LEU A 11 4.96 14.08 -19.53
N PRO A 12 5.01 13.28 -18.45
CA PRO A 12 6.11 13.36 -17.50
C PRO A 12 7.43 13.03 -18.22
N PRO A 13 8.54 13.70 -17.86
CA PRO A 13 9.82 13.46 -18.50
C PRO A 13 10.39 12.11 -18.03
N PHE A 14 9.98 11.00 -18.67
CA PHE A 14 10.37 9.65 -18.28
C PHE A 14 11.88 9.42 -18.25
N GLU A 15 12.64 10.14 -19.07
CA GLU A 15 14.11 10.13 -19.06
C GLU A 15 14.71 10.54 -17.72
N ASP A 16 13.96 11.30 -16.90
CA ASP A 16 14.41 11.72 -15.57
C ASP A 16 14.55 10.55 -14.58
N ILE A 17 14.03 9.36 -14.93
CA ILE A 17 14.28 8.13 -14.16
C ILE A 17 15.78 7.79 -14.07
N TRP A 18 16.56 8.19 -15.08
CA TRP A 18 18.01 7.96 -15.12
C TRP A 18 18.80 9.02 -14.36
N LYS A 19 18.17 10.13 -13.97
CA LYS A 19 18.86 11.20 -13.26
C LYS A 19 19.23 10.78 -11.83
N PRO A 20 20.36 11.30 -11.30
CA PRO A 20 20.78 11.03 -9.93
C PRO A 20 19.71 11.32 -8.88
N ALA A 21 18.89 12.35 -9.10
CA ALA A 21 17.83 12.78 -8.17
C ALA A 21 16.77 11.71 -7.91
N PHE A 22 16.48 10.83 -8.88
CA PHE A 22 15.58 9.69 -8.68
C PHE A 22 16.38 8.40 -8.42
N ARG A 23 17.39 8.14 -9.26
CA ARG A 23 18.12 6.88 -9.28
C ARG A 23 18.87 6.59 -7.98
N ILE A 24 19.55 7.60 -7.41
CA ILE A 24 20.33 7.40 -6.18
C ILE A 24 19.39 7.07 -5.01
N PRO A 25 18.34 7.87 -4.70
CA PRO A 25 17.42 7.51 -3.64
C PRO A 25 16.70 6.18 -3.87
N PHE A 26 16.25 5.90 -5.10
CA PHE A 26 15.58 4.65 -5.43
C PHE A 26 16.47 3.43 -5.13
N ILE A 27 17.72 3.43 -5.61
CA ILE A 27 18.67 2.32 -5.35
C ILE A 27 18.96 2.21 -3.85
N SER A 28 19.19 3.33 -3.15
CA SER A 28 19.45 3.33 -1.72
C SER A 28 18.28 2.74 -0.91
N TYR A 29 17.05 3.14 -1.19
CA TYR A 29 15.86 2.59 -0.52
C TYR A 29 15.62 1.13 -0.91
N PHE A 30 15.88 0.75 -2.16
CA PHE A 30 15.76 -0.64 -2.61
C PHE A 30 16.72 -1.53 -1.82
N LEU A 31 18.00 -1.14 -1.71
CA LEU A 31 19.00 -1.87 -0.92
C LEU A 31 18.65 -1.88 0.58
N LEU A 32 18.11 -0.78 1.11
CA LEU A 32 17.62 -0.71 2.48
C LEU A 32 16.53 -1.76 2.73
N PHE A 33 15.49 -1.82 1.89
CA PHE A 33 14.42 -2.81 2.05
C PHE A 33 14.90 -4.24 1.86
N GLN A 34 15.84 -4.51 0.94
CA GLN A 34 16.45 -5.83 0.79
C GLN A 34 17.25 -6.22 2.05
N THR A 35 17.98 -5.28 2.64
CA THR A 35 18.73 -5.51 3.89
C THR A 35 17.76 -5.79 5.04
N ILE A 36 16.69 -5.01 5.18
CA ILE A 36 15.65 -5.24 6.20
C ILE A 36 14.99 -6.60 5.98
N ALA A 37 14.62 -6.96 4.75
CA ALA A 37 14.04 -8.25 4.43
C ALA A 37 14.99 -9.41 4.79
N TYR A 38 16.28 -9.27 4.50
CA TYR A 38 17.31 -10.21 4.90
C TYR A 38 17.41 -10.34 6.43
N CYS A 39 17.43 -9.23 7.16
CA CYS A 39 17.44 -9.22 8.63
C CYS A 39 16.18 -9.91 9.20
N ILE A 40 15.00 -9.64 8.65
CA ILE A 40 13.75 -10.29 9.08
C ILE A 40 13.84 -11.81 8.87
N ARG A 41 14.31 -12.27 7.70
CA ARG A 41 14.50 -13.70 7.42
C ARG A 41 15.52 -14.36 8.36
N THR A 42 16.54 -13.61 8.75
CA THR A 42 17.65 -14.09 9.58
C THR A 42 17.31 -14.14 11.06
N TYR A 43 16.53 -13.19 11.58
CA TYR A 43 16.32 -13.04 13.03
C TYR A 43 14.87 -13.23 13.49
N ALA A 44 13.87 -12.97 12.63
CA ALA A 44 12.47 -12.98 13.04
C ALA A 44 11.75 -14.29 12.69
N TRP A 45 10.72 -14.62 13.49
CA TRP A 45 9.76 -15.70 13.22
C TRP A 45 10.38 -17.10 13.06
N LYS A 46 11.46 -17.40 13.79
CA LYS A 46 12.17 -18.70 13.75
C LYS A 46 11.37 -19.87 14.32
N SER A 47 10.37 -19.60 15.15
CA SER A 47 9.47 -20.62 15.69
C SER A 47 8.41 -21.11 14.69
N TYR A 48 8.28 -20.47 13.53
CA TYR A 48 7.34 -20.87 12.46
C TYR A 48 8.12 -21.51 11.31
N SER A 49 7.48 -22.42 10.57
CA SER A 49 8.08 -23.08 9.41
C SER A 49 7.19 -22.99 8.16
N GLY A 50 7.79 -23.20 7.00
CA GLY A 50 7.12 -23.25 5.71
C GLY A 50 6.43 -21.94 5.31
N PHE A 51 5.27 -22.04 4.67
CA PHE A 51 4.57 -20.90 4.09
C PHE A 51 4.12 -19.86 5.12
N LYS A 52 3.75 -20.28 6.35
CA LYS A 52 3.38 -19.36 7.43
C LYS A 52 4.53 -18.44 7.81
N GLN A 53 5.75 -18.97 7.87
CA GLN A 53 6.95 -18.20 8.18
C GLN A 53 7.25 -17.16 7.09
N TYR A 54 7.25 -17.58 5.82
CA TYR A 54 7.41 -16.66 4.69
C TYR A 54 6.40 -15.51 4.75
N ARG A 55 5.13 -15.83 5.01
CA ARG A 55 4.08 -14.82 5.10
C ARG A 55 4.28 -13.85 6.25
N LEU A 56 4.76 -14.32 7.41
CA LEU A 56 5.13 -13.45 8.53
C LEU A 56 6.31 -12.54 8.18
N HIS A 57 7.31 -13.06 7.46
CA HIS A 57 8.44 -12.27 6.98
C HIS A 57 7.98 -11.14 6.08
N ASN A 58 7.21 -11.45 5.04
CA ASN A 58 6.68 -10.43 4.14
C ASN A 58 5.79 -9.43 4.90
N LEU A 59 4.84 -9.92 5.68
CA LEU A 59 3.91 -9.07 6.41
C LEU A 59 4.58 -8.11 7.41
N THR A 60 5.72 -8.51 7.99
CA THR A 60 6.53 -7.64 8.84
C THR A 60 7.17 -6.51 8.03
N LEU A 61 7.68 -6.82 6.84
CA LEU A 61 8.23 -5.81 5.92
C LEU A 61 7.14 -4.83 5.47
N CYS A 62 5.96 -5.33 5.10
CA CYS A 62 4.81 -4.47 4.75
C CYS A 62 4.39 -3.56 5.92
N PHE A 63 4.38 -4.11 7.13
CA PHE A 63 4.05 -3.35 8.34
C PHE A 63 5.08 -2.22 8.59
N MET A 64 6.37 -2.49 8.42
CA MET A 64 7.40 -1.46 8.55
C MET A 64 7.25 -0.36 7.49
N HIS A 65 7.02 -0.74 6.22
CA HIS A 65 6.80 0.21 5.14
C HIS A 65 5.59 1.12 5.44
N SER A 66 4.43 0.53 5.67
CA SER A 66 3.18 1.26 5.94
C SER A 66 3.25 2.12 7.21
N SER A 67 4.01 1.70 8.23
CA SER A 67 4.25 2.52 9.42
C SER A 67 5.04 3.78 9.09
N ILE A 68 6.11 3.66 8.31
CA ILE A 68 6.93 4.81 7.90
C ILE A 68 6.11 5.75 7.01
N THR A 69 5.52 5.22 5.93
CA THR A 69 4.83 6.05 4.94
C THR A 69 3.50 6.60 5.43
N GLY A 70 2.73 5.79 6.16
CA GLY A 70 1.47 6.21 6.76
C GLY A 70 1.66 7.30 7.79
N VAL A 71 2.60 7.13 8.75
CA VAL A 71 2.86 8.14 9.77
C VAL A 71 3.42 9.42 9.16
N CYS A 72 4.42 9.33 8.27
CA CYS A 72 5.00 10.51 7.63
C CYS A 72 3.99 11.29 6.78
N SER A 73 3.16 10.60 5.98
CA SER A 73 2.12 11.26 5.18
C SER A 73 1.02 11.87 6.05
N PHE A 74 0.62 11.19 7.13
CA PHE A 74 -0.36 11.71 8.08
C PHE A 74 0.14 12.97 8.79
N VAL A 75 1.37 12.94 9.32
CA VAL A 75 1.98 14.12 9.95
C VAL A 75 2.11 15.27 8.95
N PHE A 76 2.54 14.99 7.71
CA PHE A 76 2.60 16.01 6.67
C PHE A 76 1.22 16.60 6.37
N SER A 77 0.17 15.77 6.31
CA SER A 77 -1.20 16.23 6.03
C SER A 77 -1.77 17.17 7.09
N ILE A 78 -1.41 16.95 8.36
CA ILE A 78 -1.86 17.80 9.48
C ILE A 78 -1.05 19.09 9.53
N THR A 79 0.26 19.02 9.29
CA THR A 79 1.16 20.17 9.43
C THR A 79 1.17 21.09 8.22
N HIS A 80 0.84 20.59 7.02
CA HIS A 80 0.91 21.31 5.75
C HIS A 80 -0.45 21.29 5.01
N GLN A 81 -1.53 21.61 5.72
CA GLN A 81 -2.91 21.55 5.19
C GLN A 81 -3.11 22.42 3.94
N GLN A 82 -2.59 23.65 3.94
CA GLN A 82 -2.69 24.56 2.78
C GLN A 82 -2.05 23.95 1.53
N ILE A 83 -0.88 23.34 1.67
CA ILE A 83 -0.20 22.67 0.56
C ILE A 83 -1.00 21.46 0.06
N MET A 84 -1.55 20.66 0.97
CA MET A 84 -2.31 19.45 0.63
C MET A 84 -3.62 19.74 -0.08
N LEU A 85 -4.29 20.84 0.26
CA LEU A 85 -5.63 21.18 -0.23
C LEU A 85 -5.63 22.21 -1.36
N GLU A 86 -4.72 23.18 -1.35
CA GLU A 86 -4.73 24.33 -2.27
C GLU A 86 -3.66 24.21 -3.36
N ASP A 87 -2.44 23.77 -3.00
CA ASP A 87 -1.30 23.66 -3.93
C ASP A 87 -0.99 22.21 -4.34
N THR A 88 -2.04 21.44 -4.62
CA THR A 88 -1.91 20.02 -4.94
C THR A 88 -1.17 19.75 -6.25
N ILE A 89 -1.13 20.71 -7.19
CA ILE A 89 -0.51 20.54 -8.52
C ILE A 89 0.96 20.94 -8.52
N HIS A 90 1.28 22.14 -8.05
CA HIS A 90 2.55 22.79 -8.37
C HIS A 90 3.57 22.70 -7.24
N TRP A 91 3.14 22.43 -6.00
CA TRP A 91 4.06 22.28 -4.89
C TRP A 91 5.01 21.10 -5.07
N TYR A 92 6.30 21.36 -4.93
CA TYR A 92 7.35 20.35 -4.97
C TYR A 92 8.48 20.71 -4.01
N SER A 93 8.95 19.71 -3.29
CA SER A 93 10.21 19.79 -2.53
C SER A 93 11.01 18.49 -2.69
N PRO A 94 12.35 18.56 -2.89
CA PRO A 94 13.19 17.36 -3.02
C PRO A 94 13.11 16.40 -1.84
N TRP A 95 12.93 16.92 -0.62
CA TRP A 95 12.79 16.08 0.58
C TRP A 95 11.43 15.38 0.64
N ALA A 96 10.36 16.04 0.16
CA ALA A 96 9.02 15.46 0.14
C ALA A 96 8.89 14.37 -0.94
N ALA A 97 9.61 14.52 -2.06
CA ALA A 97 9.70 13.48 -3.08
C ALA A 97 10.33 12.17 -2.58
N GLN A 98 11.07 12.18 -1.47
CA GLN A 98 11.69 10.97 -0.91
C GLN A 98 10.64 9.94 -0.45
N LEU A 99 9.49 10.38 0.08
CA LEU A 99 8.50 9.47 0.64
C LEU A 99 7.80 8.62 -0.46
N PRO A 100 7.36 9.19 -1.60
CA PRO A 100 6.96 8.40 -2.76
C PRO A 100 8.09 7.51 -3.30
N ILE A 101 9.34 7.99 -3.39
CA ILE A 101 10.46 7.16 -3.90
C ILE A 101 10.72 5.94 -3.01
N LEU A 102 10.69 6.12 -1.68
CA LEU A 102 10.77 5.04 -0.70
C LEU A 102 9.67 4.01 -0.95
N SER A 103 8.45 4.45 -1.28
CA SER A 103 7.32 3.58 -1.59
C SER A 103 7.49 2.83 -2.90
N ILE A 104 7.96 3.50 -3.96
CA ILE A 104 8.26 2.85 -5.24
C ILE A 104 9.31 1.74 -5.03
N ALA A 105 10.39 2.03 -4.30
CA ALA A 105 11.44 1.04 -4.02
C ALA A 105 10.90 -0.17 -3.24
N TYR A 106 10.07 0.07 -2.22
CA TYR A 106 9.40 -0.99 -1.47
C TYR A 106 8.49 -1.84 -2.37
N PHE A 107 7.60 -1.23 -3.17
CA PHE A 107 6.67 -1.99 -4.01
C PHE A 107 7.41 -2.86 -5.02
N VAL A 108 8.54 -2.41 -5.56
CA VAL A 108 9.39 -3.22 -6.44
C VAL A 108 10.01 -4.40 -5.67
N CYS A 109 10.57 -4.16 -4.47
CA CYS A 109 11.09 -5.23 -3.62
C CYS A 109 10.05 -6.30 -3.33
N ASP A 110 8.85 -5.89 -2.90
CA ASP A 110 7.79 -6.83 -2.53
C ASP A 110 7.20 -7.56 -3.74
N THR A 111 7.06 -6.87 -4.88
CA THR A 111 6.69 -7.48 -6.16
C THR A 111 7.67 -8.60 -6.54
N MET A 112 8.98 -8.34 -6.44
CA MET A 112 10.00 -9.35 -6.72
C MET A 112 9.94 -10.52 -5.74
N ASP A 113 9.62 -10.27 -4.48
CA ASP A 113 9.53 -11.32 -3.47
C ASP A 113 8.31 -12.22 -3.68
N MET A 114 7.15 -11.62 -3.95
CA MET A 114 5.91 -12.32 -4.27
C MET A 114 6.09 -13.23 -5.49
N LEU A 115 6.65 -12.72 -6.59
CA LEU A 115 6.88 -13.48 -7.82
C LEU A 115 7.76 -14.73 -7.63
N ARG A 116 8.64 -14.74 -6.61
CA ARG A 116 9.55 -15.85 -6.32
C ARG A 116 8.93 -16.92 -5.42
N HIS A 117 7.97 -16.56 -4.57
CA HIS A 117 7.49 -17.44 -3.50
C HIS A 117 6.01 -17.77 -3.57
N GLU A 118 5.19 -16.97 -4.26
CA GLU A 118 3.74 -17.18 -4.30
C GLU A 118 3.10 -16.65 -5.60
N ILE A 119 2.44 -17.53 -6.35
CA ILE A 119 1.60 -17.13 -7.49
C ILE A 119 0.21 -17.75 -7.26
N SER A 120 -0.65 -17.00 -6.58
CA SER A 120 -2.06 -17.31 -6.39
C SER A 120 -2.93 -16.22 -7.01
N ARG A 121 -4.24 -16.48 -7.26
CA ARG A 121 -5.17 -15.45 -7.78
C ARG A 121 -5.14 -14.16 -6.94
N TRP A 122 -4.98 -14.29 -5.63
CA TRP A 122 -4.95 -13.18 -4.69
C TRP A 122 -3.60 -12.45 -4.70
N THR A 123 -2.51 -13.19 -4.80
CA THR A 123 -1.17 -12.60 -4.95
C THR A 123 -1.04 -11.88 -6.27
N ILE A 124 -1.71 -12.35 -7.33
CA ILE A 124 -1.78 -11.66 -8.62
C ILE A 124 -2.53 -10.32 -8.49
N GLU A 125 -3.66 -10.28 -7.78
CA GLU A 125 -4.37 -9.01 -7.49
C GLU A 125 -3.47 -8.03 -6.73
N LEU A 126 -2.77 -8.51 -5.69
CA LEU A 126 -1.84 -7.68 -4.92
C LEU A 126 -0.63 -7.24 -5.76
N LEU A 127 -0.12 -8.11 -6.62
CA LEU A 127 0.96 -7.82 -7.55
C LEU A 127 0.56 -6.69 -8.51
N PHE A 128 -0.64 -6.76 -9.11
CA PHE A 128 -1.14 -5.67 -9.96
C PHE A 128 -1.31 -4.38 -9.18
N HIS A 129 -1.79 -4.45 -7.92
CA HIS A 129 -1.84 -3.28 -7.05
C HIS A 129 -0.45 -2.67 -6.85
N HIS A 130 0.58 -3.47 -6.57
CA HIS A 130 1.94 -2.98 -6.32
C HIS A 130 2.58 -2.36 -7.57
N ILE A 131 2.40 -3.00 -8.73
CA ILE A 131 2.87 -2.48 -10.02
C ILE A 131 2.19 -1.15 -10.34
N ALA A 132 0.85 -1.08 -10.17
CA ALA A 132 0.09 0.15 -10.38
C ALA A 132 0.52 1.25 -9.40
N SER A 133 0.70 0.94 -8.11
CA SER A 133 1.15 1.89 -7.09
C SER A 133 2.52 2.45 -7.41
N ALA A 134 3.49 1.59 -7.77
CA ALA A 134 4.82 2.02 -8.19
C ALA A 134 4.76 2.97 -9.40
N PHE A 135 3.93 2.65 -10.40
CA PHE A 135 3.75 3.50 -11.57
C PHE A 135 3.12 4.86 -11.20
N VAL A 136 2.03 4.86 -10.44
CA VAL A 136 1.32 6.09 -10.03
C VAL A 136 2.19 6.99 -9.17
N PHE A 137 3.05 6.45 -8.30
CA PHE A 137 3.99 7.26 -7.52
C PHE A 137 5.18 7.77 -8.33
N THR A 138 5.61 7.04 -9.36
CA THR A 138 6.72 7.46 -10.22
C THR A 138 6.36 8.73 -10.99
N VAL A 139 5.13 8.84 -11.48
CA VAL A 139 4.70 9.95 -12.33
C VAL A 139 4.84 11.34 -11.66
N PRO A 140 4.33 11.58 -10.44
CA PRO A 140 4.52 12.82 -9.69
C PRO A 140 5.99 13.17 -9.41
N VAL A 141 6.80 12.15 -9.12
CA VAL A 141 8.23 12.34 -8.83
C VAL A 141 8.99 12.79 -10.08
N LEU A 142 8.73 12.17 -11.23
CA LEU A 142 9.40 12.53 -12.48
C LEU A 142 8.91 13.88 -13.04
N SER A 143 7.62 14.16 -12.95
CA SER A 143 7.05 15.44 -13.39
C SER A 143 7.39 16.61 -12.45
N ARG A 144 7.76 16.32 -11.19
CA ARG A 144 7.85 17.29 -10.08
C ARG A 144 6.55 18.08 -9.90
N LYS A 145 5.43 17.41 -10.14
CA LYS A 145 4.07 17.92 -9.97
C LYS A 145 3.26 16.89 -9.20
N PHE A 146 2.15 17.29 -8.58
CA PHE A 146 1.23 16.37 -7.91
C PHE A 146 1.85 15.62 -6.71
N ILE A 147 2.92 16.13 -6.09
CA ILE A 147 3.49 15.51 -4.88
C ILE A 147 2.46 15.47 -3.75
N PRO A 148 1.67 16.53 -3.45
CA PRO A 148 0.63 16.43 -2.44
C PRO A 148 -0.46 15.41 -2.80
N TYR A 149 -0.78 15.25 -4.09
CA TYR A 149 -1.71 14.20 -4.55
C TYR A 149 -1.18 12.79 -4.28
N ALA A 150 0.14 12.57 -4.45
CA ALA A 150 0.80 11.34 -4.04
C ALA A 150 0.75 11.14 -2.51
N TYR A 151 0.91 12.20 -1.72
CA TYR A 151 0.75 12.10 -0.26
C TYR A 151 -0.67 11.70 0.13
N TRP A 152 -1.69 12.20 -0.56
CA TRP A 152 -3.07 11.71 -0.37
C TRP A 152 -3.17 10.21 -0.63
N ALA A 153 -2.56 9.68 -1.69
CA ALA A 153 -2.53 8.24 -1.91
C ALA A 153 -1.79 7.48 -0.79
N LEU A 154 -0.68 8.03 -0.27
CA LEU A 154 0.06 7.43 0.84
C LEU A 154 -0.69 7.44 2.18
N LEU A 155 -1.68 8.31 2.37
CA LEU A 155 -2.54 8.26 3.56
C LEU A 155 -3.29 6.94 3.69
N MET A 156 -3.54 6.22 2.57
CA MET A 156 -4.13 4.88 2.60
C MET A 156 -3.27 3.89 3.42
N GLU A 157 -1.97 4.12 3.54
CA GLU A 157 -1.06 3.30 4.34
C GLU A 157 -1.32 3.39 5.84
N VAL A 158 -1.97 4.46 6.33
CA VAL A 158 -2.40 4.55 7.74
C VAL A 158 -3.35 3.40 8.08
N ASN A 159 -4.27 3.05 7.18
CA ASN A 159 -5.10 1.87 7.37
C ASN A 159 -4.30 0.57 7.23
N SER A 160 -3.34 0.51 6.27
CA SER A 160 -2.49 -0.67 6.07
C SER A 160 -1.75 -1.08 7.35
N ILE A 161 -1.32 -0.14 8.21
CA ILE A 161 -0.72 -0.43 9.51
C ILE A 161 -1.62 -1.37 10.34
N PHE A 162 -2.89 -1.00 10.52
CA PHE A 162 -3.86 -1.78 11.29
C PHE A 162 -4.19 -3.10 10.59
N LEU A 163 -4.30 -3.10 9.26
CA LEU A 163 -4.56 -4.30 8.47
C LEU A 163 -3.43 -5.34 8.60
N HIS A 164 -2.18 -4.90 8.55
CA HIS A 164 -1.00 -5.75 8.69
C HIS A 164 -0.86 -6.24 10.13
N LEU A 165 -1.02 -5.37 11.12
CA LEU A 165 -0.98 -5.75 12.53
C LEU A 165 -2.07 -6.77 12.86
N ARG A 166 -3.29 -6.57 12.37
CA ARG A 166 -4.39 -7.55 12.48
C ARG A 166 -3.99 -8.90 11.90
N SER A 167 -3.44 -8.89 10.69
CA SER A 167 -3.02 -10.10 10.00
C SER A 167 -1.87 -10.82 10.75
N LEU A 168 -0.92 -10.09 11.33
CA LEU A 168 0.17 -10.64 12.14
C LEU A 168 -0.38 -11.33 13.38
N MET A 169 -1.31 -10.69 14.10
CA MET A 169 -1.94 -11.27 15.28
C MET A 169 -2.73 -12.53 14.97
N GLN A 170 -3.38 -12.59 13.80
CA GLN A 170 -4.07 -13.80 13.36
C GLN A 170 -3.06 -14.92 13.06
N ILE A 171 -1.97 -14.66 12.29
CA ILE A 171 -0.97 -15.69 11.89
C ILE A 171 -0.28 -16.30 13.09
N THR A 172 0.01 -15.48 14.08
CA THR A 172 0.73 -15.88 15.28
C THR A 172 -0.16 -16.47 16.37
N GLY A 173 -1.48 -16.49 16.19
CA GLY A 173 -2.44 -16.91 17.23
C GLY A 173 -2.63 -15.91 18.38
N TYR A 174 -1.94 -14.76 18.35
CA TYR A 174 -2.09 -13.69 19.35
C TYR A 174 -3.50 -13.08 19.36
N SER A 175 -4.27 -13.26 18.30
CA SER A 175 -5.70 -12.89 18.26
C SER A 175 -6.52 -13.56 19.37
N ILE A 176 -6.13 -14.77 19.80
CA ILE A 176 -6.79 -15.52 20.88
C ILE A 176 -6.18 -15.13 22.23
N LEU A 177 -4.84 -15.05 22.32
CA LEU A 177 -4.12 -14.75 23.56
C LEU A 177 -4.37 -13.32 24.08
N LYS A 178 -4.54 -12.35 23.16
CA LYS A 178 -4.75 -10.93 23.47
C LYS A 178 -6.04 -10.43 22.82
N GLN A 179 -7.16 -11.07 23.17
CA GLN A 179 -8.46 -10.83 22.55
C GLN A 179 -8.94 -9.37 22.63
N SER A 180 -8.68 -8.67 23.75
CA SER A 180 -9.05 -7.26 23.93
C SER A 180 -8.31 -6.34 22.96
N LEU A 181 -6.99 -6.49 22.87
CA LEU A 181 -6.14 -5.76 21.92
C LEU A 181 -6.55 -6.08 20.47
N PHE A 182 -6.81 -7.35 20.17
CA PHE A 182 -7.26 -7.75 18.84
C PHE A 182 -8.61 -7.12 18.46
N ARG A 183 -9.56 -7.02 19.41
CA ARG A 183 -10.84 -6.33 19.21
C ARG A 183 -10.65 -4.85 18.90
N LEU A 184 -9.76 -4.17 19.63
CA LEU A 184 -9.42 -2.77 19.38
C LEU A 184 -8.82 -2.59 17.97
N ILE A 185 -7.86 -3.43 17.59
CA ILE A 185 -7.21 -3.36 16.27
C ILE A 185 -8.21 -3.62 15.14
N ARG A 186 -9.13 -4.58 15.30
CA ARG A 186 -10.21 -4.81 14.33
C ARG A 186 -11.10 -3.58 14.15
N PHE A 187 -11.53 -2.98 15.26
CA PHE A 187 -12.35 -1.78 15.23
C PHE A 187 -11.62 -0.59 14.60
N ALA A 188 -10.38 -0.35 15.02
CA ALA A 188 -9.52 0.68 14.44
C ALA A 188 -9.28 0.44 12.93
N ASN A 189 -9.07 -0.81 12.52
CA ASN A 189 -8.94 -1.17 11.11
C ASN A 189 -10.19 -0.80 10.31
N ILE A 190 -11.41 -1.07 10.78
CA ILE A 190 -12.64 -0.70 10.05
C ILE A 190 -12.77 0.82 9.93
N ILE A 191 -12.61 1.57 11.04
CA ILE A 191 -12.72 3.03 11.03
C ILE A 191 -11.69 3.64 10.08
N THR A 192 -10.43 3.25 10.23
CA THR A 192 -9.35 3.76 9.39
C THR A 192 -9.51 3.35 7.94
N PHE A 193 -10.13 2.21 7.64
CA PHE A 193 -10.41 1.80 6.26
C PHE A 193 -11.37 2.79 5.59
N VAL A 194 -12.46 3.14 6.27
CA VAL A 194 -13.44 4.09 5.73
C VAL A 194 -12.82 5.47 5.55
N LEU A 195 -12.09 5.97 6.55
CA LEU A 195 -11.50 7.30 6.52
C LEU A 195 -10.33 7.40 5.53
N PHE A 196 -9.34 6.53 5.66
CA PHE A 196 -8.08 6.66 4.92
C PHE A 196 -8.08 5.99 3.56
N ARG A 197 -8.99 5.07 3.26
CA ARG A 197 -9.13 4.51 1.90
C ARG A 197 -10.28 5.15 1.15
N PHE A 198 -11.52 4.96 1.61
CA PHE A 198 -12.68 5.42 0.84
C PHE A 198 -12.81 6.94 0.80
N ALA A 199 -12.68 7.64 1.93
CA ALA A 199 -12.82 9.11 1.92
C ALA A 199 -11.66 9.80 1.18
N VAL A 200 -10.42 9.33 1.37
CA VAL A 200 -9.24 9.79 0.61
C VAL A 200 -9.45 9.59 -0.90
N GLN A 201 -9.93 8.42 -1.31
CA GLN A 201 -10.11 8.12 -2.73
C GLN A 201 -11.28 8.91 -3.34
N ALA A 202 -12.36 9.09 -2.59
CA ALA A 202 -13.45 9.98 -2.99
C ALA A 202 -12.96 11.42 -3.17
N TRP A 203 -12.11 11.91 -2.25
CA TRP A 203 -11.47 13.20 -2.38
C TRP A 203 -10.58 13.27 -3.62
N GLN A 204 -9.74 12.26 -3.88
CA GLN A 204 -8.83 12.23 -5.03
C GLN A 204 -9.56 12.23 -6.38
N ILE A 205 -10.66 11.47 -6.49
CA ILE A 205 -11.49 11.42 -7.69
C ILE A 205 -12.24 12.75 -7.88
N ASN A 206 -12.82 13.30 -6.81
CA ASN A 206 -13.49 14.59 -6.86
C ASN A 206 -12.52 15.73 -7.21
N TRP A 207 -11.32 15.71 -6.64
CA TRP A 207 -10.27 16.68 -6.96
C TRP A 207 -9.85 16.59 -8.43
N ALA A 208 -9.68 15.37 -8.96
CA ALA A 208 -9.35 15.16 -10.37
C ALA A 208 -10.48 15.65 -11.29
N TRP A 209 -11.73 15.44 -10.90
CA TRP A 209 -12.90 15.96 -11.60
C TRP A 209 -12.93 17.48 -11.63
N MET A 210 -12.71 18.16 -10.50
CA MET A 210 -12.70 19.63 -10.45
C MET A 210 -11.53 20.25 -11.22
N ASN A 211 -10.40 19.53 -11.32
CA ASN A 211 -9.17 20.03 -11.94
C ASN A 211 -8.89 19.42 -13.33
N TYR A 212 -9.87 18.78 -13.97
CA TYR A 212 -9.63 18.00 -15.20
C TYR A 212 -9.07 18.82 -16.36
N HIS A 213 -9.38 20.11 -16.43
CA HIS A 213 -8.86 21.03 -17.45
C HIS A 213 -7.46 21.58 -17.15
N ARG A 214 -6.97 21.44 -15.92
CA ARG A 214 -5.72 22.04 -15.45
C ARG A 214 -4.51 21.12 -15.66
N SER A 215 -4.69 20.02 -16.36
CA SER A 215 -3.65 19.01 -16.53
C SER A 215 -3.84 18.23 -17.82
N HIS A 216 -2.75 17.66 -18.32
CA HIS A 216 -2.71 16.82 -19.48
C HIS A 216 -3.59 15.59 -19.28
N ILE A 217 -4.24 15.12 -20.37
CA ILE A 217 -5.14 13.96 -20.37
C ILE A 217 -4.47 12.70 -19.79
N PHE A 218 -3.14 12.59 -19.89
CA PHE A 218 -2.37 11.49 -19.29
C PHE A 218 -2.50 11.44 -17.76
N TYR A 219 -2.32 12.58 -17.06
CA TYR A 219 -2.45 12.62 -15.60
C TYR A 219 -3.90 12.38 -15.18
N MET A 220 -4.86 12.89 -15.96
CA MET A 220 -6.29 12.65 -15.71
C MET A 220 -6.67 11.18 -15.94
N GLY A 221 -6.12 10.55 -16.96
CA GLY A 221 -6.26 9.11 -17.19
C GLY A 221 -5.74 8.30 -16.01
N ILE A 222 -4.57 8.65 -15.47
CA ILE A 222 -4.04 8.02 -14.25
C ILE A 222 -4.98 8.24 -13.07
N ALA A 223 -5.47 9.47 -12.86
CA ALA A 223 -6.35 9.78 -11.74
C ALA A 223 -7.67 9.02 -11.80
N PHE A 224 -8.33 8.94 -12.96
CA PHE A 224 -9.62 8.27 -13.10
C PHE A 224 -9.51 6.75 -13.27
N ILE A 225 -8.67 6.27 -14.18
CA ILE A 225 -8.52 4.82 -14.43
C ILE A 225 -7.80 4.17 -13.26
N GLY A 226 -6.70 4.78 -12.80
CA GLY A 226 -5.99 4.33 -11.60
C GLY A 226 -6.86 4.45 -10.35
N GLY A 227 -7.53 5.59 -10.15
CA GLY A 227 -8.47 5.79 -9.05
C GLY A 227 -9.59 4.74 -9.02
N GLY A 228 -10.20 4.43 -10.17
CA GLY A 228 -11.20 3.37 -10.31
C GLY A 228 -10.64 1.98 -10.00
N PHE A 229 -9.45 1.65 -10.53
CA PHE A 229 -8.76 0.40 -10.20
C PHE A 229 -8.52 0.25 -8.69
N PHE A 230 -7.97 1.27 -8.05
CA PHE A 230 -7.72 1.23 -6.60
C PHE A 230 -9.01 1.19 -5.79
N LEU A 231 -10.10 1.80 -6.27
CA LEU A 231 -11.41 1.72 -5.62
C LEU A 231 -11.98 0.31 -5.64
N ILE A 232 -11.85 -0.39 -6.77
CA ILE A 232 -12.26 -1.79 -6.87
C ILE A 232 -11.43 -2.65 -5.92
N VAL A 233 -10.10 -2.51 -5.92
CA VAL A 233 -9.22 -3.27 -5.01
C VAL A 233 -9.55 -2.97 -3.55
N ASN A 234 -9.79 -1.70 -3.19
CA ASN A 234 -10.19 -1.32 -1.83
C ASN A 234 -11.56 -1.88 -1.44
N ALA A 235 -12.55 -1.88 -2.35
CA ALA A 235 -13.86 -2.47 -2.10
C ALA A 235 -13.78 -3.98 -1.87
N ILE A 236 -13.03 -4.69 -2.73
CA ILE A 236 -12.79 -6.13 -2.58
C ILE A 236 -12.11 -6.42 -1.24
N LEU A 237 -11.06 -5.67 -0.89
CA LEU A 237 -10.35 -5.84 0.38
C LEU A 237 -11.26 -5.55 1.58
N PHE A 238 -12.13 -4.55 1.50
CA PHE A 238 -13.09 -4.22 2.56
C PHE A 238 -14.08 -5.37 2.80
N VAL A 239 -14.66 -5.92 1.74
CA VAL A 239 -15.56 -7.07 1.83
C VAL A 239 -14.86 -8.27 2.47
N ARG A 240 -13.60 -8.55 2.08
CA ARG A 240 -12.80 -9.62 2.70
C ARG A 240 -12.55 -9.40 4.19
N VAL A 241 -12.28 -8.16 4.59
CA VAL A 241 -12.11 -7.82 6.01
C VAL A 241 -13.41 -8.05 6.76
N LEU A 242 -14.54 -7.55 6.26
CA LEU A 242 -15.86 -7.74 6.90
C LEU A 242 -16.25 -9.21 7.01
N ALA A 243 -16.01 -10.01 5.96
CA ALA A 243 -16.25 -11.45 5.97
C ALA A 243 -15.34 -12.17 6.97
N SER A 244 -14.05 -11.81 7.04
CA SER A 244 -13.08 -12.37 7.99
C SER A 244 -13.46 -12.08 9.44
N ASP A 245 -14.20 -11.01 9.65
CA ASP A 245 -14.58 -10.51 10.96
C ASP A 245 -15.98 -11.00 11.39
N GLY A 246 -16.69 -11.73 10.51
CA GLY A 246 -17.99 -12.33 10.77
C GLY A 246 -19.20 -11.43 10.47
N TYR A 247 -18.99 -10.22 9.94
CA TYR A 247 -20.07 -9.26 9.64
C TYR A 247 -20.96 -9.69 8.48
N LEU A 248 -20.47 -10.55 7.57
CA LEU A 248 -21.22 -11.05 6.40
C LEU A 248 -21.81 -12.46 6.61
N GLY A 249 -21.86 -12.94 7.86
CA GLY A 249 -22.32 -14.28 8.21
C GLY A 249 -21.43 -15.42 7.69
N GLU A 250 -21.85 -16.67 7.90
CA GLU A 250 -21.07 -17.85 7.50
C GLU A 250 -20.96 -18.03 5.98
N PHE A 251 -21.99 -17.61 5.23
CA PHE A 251 -22.00 -17.65 3.78
C PHE A 251 -20.93 -16.72 3.18
N GLY A 252 -20.85 -15.48 3.65
CA GLY A 252 -19.80 -14.54 3.29
C GLY A 252 -18.42 -15.06 3.71
N ARG A 253 -18.31 -15.65 4.91
CA ARG A 253 -17.05 -16.24 5.36
C ARG A 253 -16.55 -17.34 4.42
N LYS A 254 -17.42 -18.27 3.99
CA LYS A 254 -17.05 -19.40 3.13
C LYS A 254 -16.77 -19.02 1.66
N HIS A 255 -17.33 -17.93 1.14
CA HIS A 255 -17.16 -17.54 -0.28
C HIS A 255 -16.22 -16.35 -0.48
N THR A 256 -16.03 -15.50 0.54
CA THR A 256 -15.22 -14.27 0.43
C THR A 256 -14.10 -14.16 1.47
N ALA A 257 -14.27 -14.72 2.68
CA ALA A 257 -13.18 -14.89 3.65
C ALA A 257 -12.69 -16.34 3.67
N ILE A 258 -12.30 -16.83 2.51
CA ILE A 258 -11.73 -18.17 2.41
C ILE A 258 -10.35 -18.14 3.06
N ASP A 259 -10.27 -18.81 4.21
CA ASP A 259 -9.09 -19.47 4.74
C ASP A 259 -7.74 -18.81 4.51
N ARG A 260 -7.58 -17.58 5.01
CA ARG A 260 -6.25 -17.13 5.42
C ARG A 260 -5.64 -18.04 6.51
N PHE A 261 -6.42 -18.97 7.11
CA PHE A 261 -6.12 -19.59 8.41
C PHE A 261 -6.40 -21.08 8.63
N ILE A 262 -7.34 -21.75 7.96
CA ILE A 262 -7.77 -23.10 8.40
C ILE A 262 -7.62 -24.20 7.33
N PHE A 263 -7.54 -23.89 6.03
CA PHE A 263 -7.42 -24.92 4.98
C PHE A 263 -6.01 -25.49 4.72
N PHE A 264 -5.25 -25.76 5.78
CA PHE A 264 -4.12 -26.71 5.68
C PHE A 264 -4.07 -27.73 6.83
N PHE A 265 -5.08 -27.75 7.72
CA PHE A 265 -5.16 -28.75 8.79
C PHE A 265 -6.10 -29.92 8.49
N SER A 266 -6.88 -29.89 7.41
CA SER A 266 -7.92 -30.92 7.15
C SER A 266 -7.76 -31.71 5.85
N CYS A 267 -6.64 -31.59 5.15
CA CYS A 267 -6.42 -32.35 3.90
C CYS A 267 -5.11 -33.15 3.84
N PHE A 268 -4.36 -33.28 4.95
CA PHE A 268 -3.11 -34.05 4.98
C PHE A 268 -2.94 -35.01 6.17
N PHE A 269 -4.02 -35.33 6.90
CA PHE A 269 -4.03 -36.48 7.82
C PHE A 269 -5.37 -37.22 7.69
N PRO A 270 -5.46 -38.23 6.79
CA PRO A 270 -6.49 -39.26 6.89
C PRO A 270 -6.06 -40.44 7.78
N PHE A 271 -4.80 -40.53 8.20
CA PHE A 271 -4.32 -41.65 9.01
C PHE A 271 -3.21 -41.20 9.95
N LEU A 272 -3.50 -41.17 11.25
CA LEU A 272 -2.72 -41.88 12.27
C LEU A 272 -3.34 -41.64 13.65
N GLN A 273 -3.88 -42.75 14.13
CA GLN A 273 -3.93 -43.13 15.55
C GLN A 273 -2.51 -43.21 16.11
#